data_AF-A0A963N8M0-F1
#
_entry.id   AF-A0A963N8M0-F1
#
_cell.length_a   1.000
_cell.length_b   1.000
_cell.length_c   1.000
_cell.angle_alpha   90.00
_cell.angle_beta   90.00
_cell.angle_gamma   90.00
#
_symmetry.space_group_name_H-M   'P 1'
#
loop_
_entity.id
_entity.type
_entity.pdbx_description
1 polymer ?
#
loop_
_entity_poly.entity_id
_entity_poly.type
_entity_poly.pdbx_seq_one_letter_code
_entity_poly.pdbx_strand_id
1 'polypeptide(L)'
;MLQPTRRKYRKEQKGRNTGLATRGAKVSFGEFGLKAIGRGRLTARQIEAARRAMTRHIKRGGRIWIRIFPDKPISKKPAEVRMGSGKGNPEYWVAEIKPGKVLYEMDGVNEGLAREAFSLAAAKLPIPTVFVTRMAG
;
A
#
# COMPACT_ATOMS: atom_id res chain seq x y z
N MET A 1 -3.14 12.69 -5.26
CA MET A 1 -2.83 11.29 -4.88
C MET A 1 -1.37 11.21 -4.47
N LEU A 2 -1.00 10.25 -3.61
CA LEU A 2 0.37 10.14 -3.10
C LEU A 2 1.37 9.92 -4.24
N GLN A 3 2.41 10.75 -4.28
CA GLN A 3 3.57 10.62 -5.17
C GLN A 3 4.77 11.36 -4.59
N PRO A 4 6.01 10.99 -4.98
CA PRO A 4 7.20 11.74 -4.59
C PRO A 4 7.17 13.17 -5.15
N THR A 5 7.59 14.16 -4.35
CA THR A 5 7.73 15.55 -4.79
C THR A 5 8.93 15.75 -5.70
N ARG A 6 10.05 15.09 -5.40
CA ARG A 6 11.29 15.15 -6.18
C ARG A 6 11.96 13.77 -6.20
N ARG A 7 12.52 13.38 -7.35
CA ARG A 7 13.37 12.20 -7.49
C ARG A 7 14.62 12.51 -8.30
N LYS A 8 15.73 11.84 -7.98
CA LYS A 8 16.98 11.93 -8.76
C LYS A 8 16.80 11.41 -10.19
N TYR A 9 16.04 10.32 -10.35
CA TYR A 9 15.80 9.69 -11.66
C TYR A 9 14.31 9.59 -11.97
N ARG A 10 13.95 9.95 -13.21
CA ARG A 10 12.57 9.94 -13.69
C ARG A 10 12.06 8.53 -14.06
N LYS A 11 12.92 7.66 -14.58
CA LYS A 11 12.56 6.31 -15.04
C LYS A 11 13.42 5.25 -14.33
N GLU A 12 12.80 4.17 -13.86
CA GLU A 12 13.48 3.08 -13.17
C GLU A 12 13.15 1.72 -13.77
N GLN A 13 14.11 0.79 -13.75
CA GLN A 13 13.86 -0.59 -14.14
C GLN A 13 12.82 -1.24 -13.21
N LYS A 14 12.06 -2.22 -13.73
CA LYS A 14 11.01 -2.88 -12.95
C LYS A 14 11.58 -3.64 -11.75
N GLY A 15 12.79 -4.19 -11.85
CA GLY A 15 13.37 -5.04 -10.81
C GLY A 15 12.55 -6.32 -10.55
N ARG A 16 12.97 -7.10 -9.55
CA ARG A 16 12.27 -8.29 -9.06
C ARG A 16 11.79 -8.05 -7.63
N ASN A 17 10.59 -8.53 -7.31
CA ASN A 17 10.03 -8.47 -5.95
C ASN A 17 10.10 -9.84 -5.28
N THR A 18 11.21 -10.11 -4.60
CA THR A 18 11.53 -11.41 -3.96
C THR A 18 11.75 -11.28 -2.45
N GLY A 19 11.64 -12.40 -1.75
CA GLY A 19 11.84 -12.50 -0.30
C GLY A 19 10.67 -11.98 0.53
N LEU A 20 10.88 -11.97 1.85
CA LEU A 20 9.92 -11.52 2.86
C LEU A 20 10.22 -10.08 3.31
N ALA A 21 9.24 -9.42 3.92
CA ALA A 21 9.42 -8.12 4.52
C ALA A 21 10.23 -8.23 5.81
N THR A 22 11.47 -7.72 5.81
CA THR A 22 12.29 -7.61 7.03
C THR A 22 11.99 -6.34 7.82
N ARG A 23 11.52 -5.28 7.14
CA ARG A 23 11.22 -3.97 7.74
C ARG A 23 9.73 -3.65 7.65
N GLY A 24 9.19 -3.07 8.72
CA GLY A 24 7.77 -2.70 8.79
C GLY A 24 6.85 -3.93 8.79
N ALA A 25 7.30 -5.01 9.44
CA ALA A 25 6.54 -6.25 9.57
C ALA A 25 5.75 -6.37 10.89
N LYS A 26 5.99 -5.41 11.80
CA LYS A 26 5.32 -5.25 13.10
C LYS A 26 4.50 -3.97 13.08
N VAL A 27 3.37 -3.96 13.79
CA VAL A 27 2.58 -2.75 14.08
C VAL A 27 3.43 -1.86 14.99
N SER A 28 3.58 -0.56 14.69
CA SER A 28 4.47 0.32 15.48
C SER A 28 3.79 1.56 16.07
N PHE A 29 2.75 2.09 15.42
CA PHE A 29 2.05 3.29 15.86
C PHE A 29 0.70 2.93 16.48
N GLY A 30 -0.16 2.22 15.73
CA GLY A 30 -1.50 1.88 16.19
C GLY A 30 -1.59 0.62 17.06
N GLU A 31 -2.80 0.27 17.47
CA GLU A 31 -3.13 -0.97 18.18
C GLU A 31 -3.43 -2.12 17.19
N PHE A 32 -3.98 -1.78 16.02
CA PHE A 32 -4.38 -2.72 14.99
C PHE A 32 -3.68 -2.44 13.67
N GLY A 33 -3.47 -3.46 12.85
CA GLY A 33 -2.83 -3.33 11.55
C GLY A 33 -3.37 -4.27 10.48
N LEU A 34 -3.17 -3.87 9.22
CA LEU A 34 -3.43 -4.69 8.05
C LEU A 34 -2.11 -5.14 7.43
N LYS A 35 -1.82 -6.44 7.52
CA LYS A 35 -0.56 -7.04 7.07
C LYS A 35 -0.75 -7.77 5.74
N ALA A 36 0.14 -7.56 4.79
CA ALA A 36 0.14 -8.29 3.52
C ALA A 36 0.61 -9.73 3.71
N ILE A 37 -0.12 -10.69 3.16
CA ILE A 37 0.32 -12.08 3.02
C ILE A 37 0.91 -12.29 1.61
N GLY A 38 0.36 -11.59 0.61
CA GLY A 38 0.81 -11.67 -0.76
C GLY A 38 1.93 -10.68 -1.10
N ARG A 39 2.50 -10.88 -2.29
CA ARG A 39 3.39 -9.91 -2.93
C ARG A 39 2.64 -9.17 -4.03
N GLY A 40 3.01 -7.92 -4.28
CA GLY A 40 2.38 -7.16 -5.36
C GLY A 40 2.86 -5.73 -5.45
N ARG A 41 2.19 -4.97 -6.32
CA ARG A 41 2.37 -3.52 -6.48
C ARG A 41 1.07 -2.84 -6.13
N LEU A 42 1.13 -1.90 -5.19
CA LEU A 42 -0.02 -1.10 -4.81
C LEU A 42 0.10 0.29 -5.43
N THR A 43 -0.86 0.65 -6.25
CA THR A 43 -0.95 2.00 -6.83
C THR A 43 -1.36 3.02 -5.78
N ALA A 44 -0.99 4.28 -5.98
CA ALA A 44 -1.49 5.38 -5.16
C ALA A 44 -3.03 5.43 -5.07
N ARG A 45 -3.72 5.01 -6.14
CA ARG A 45 -5.19 4.92 -6.22
C ARG A 45 -5.76 3.87 -5.27
N GLN A 46 -5.20 2.67 -5.27
CA GLN A 46 -5.60 1.59 -4.36
C GLN A 46 -5.32 1.97 -2.91
N ILE A 47 -4.16 2.61 -2.66
CA ILE A 47 -3.78 3.02 -1.31
C ILE A 47 -4.82 4.02 -0.74
N GLU A 48 -5.22 4.99 -1.56
CA GLU A 48 -6.22 5.99 -1.18
C GLU A 48 -7.63 5.41 -1.07
N ALA A 49 -8.00 4.47 -1.96
CA ALA A 49 -9.30 3.81 -1.92
C ALA A 49 -9.49 3.03 -0.61
N ALA A 50 -8.49 2.26 -0.18
CA ALA A 50 -8.49 1.55 1.10
C ALA A 50 -8.55 2.52 2.29
N ARG A 51 -7.73 3.58 2.28
CA ARG A 51 -7.75 4.63 3.33
C ARG A 51 -9.13 5.27 3.46
N ARG A 52 -9.75 5.65 2.34
CA ARG A 52 -11.08 6.26 2.31
C ARG A 52 -12.16 5.31 2.79
N ALA A 53 -12.09 4.02 2.46
CA ALA A 53 -13.00 3.00 2.98
C ALA A 53 -12.93 2.91 4.51
N MET A 54 -11.74 2.79 5.08
CA MET A 54 -11.54 2.76 6.54
C MET A 54 -12.05 4.04 7.21
N THR A 55 -11.63 5.20 6.71
CA THR A 55 -12.00 6.50 7.30
C THR A 55 -13.52 6.71 7.32
N ARG A 56 -14.22 6.23 6.27
CA ARG A 56 -15.68 6.29 6.19
C ARG A 56 -16.34 5.35 7.19
N HIS A 57 -15.84 4.11 7.32
CA HIS A 57 -16.40 3.11 8.24
C HIS A 57 -16.34 3.57 9.69
N ILE A 58 -15.19 4.11 10.10
CA ILE A 58 -14.98 4.61 11.47
C ILE A 58 -15.58 6.00 11.70
N LYS A 59 -16.30 6.57 10.72
CA LYS A 59 -16.94 7.90 10.78
C LYS A 59 -15.98 9.02 11.21
N ARG A 60 -14.72 8.95 10.75
CA ARG A 60 -13.60 9.84 11.15
C ARG A 60 -13.21 9.79 12.63
N GLY A 61 -13.66 8.79 13.39
CA GLY A 61 -13.16 8.48 14.73
C GLY A 61 -11.83 7.73 14.65
N GLY A 62 -10.96 7.92 15.65
CA GLY A 62 -9.65 7.26 15.71
C GLY A 62 -8.61 7.83 14.73
N ARG A 63 -7.44 7.17 14.69
CA ARG A 63 -6.30 7.56 13.86
C ARG A 63 -5.95 6.44 12.90
N ILE A 64 -5.60 6.79 11.66
CA ILE A 64 -5.14 5.84 10.64
C ILE A 64 -3.75 6.25 10.16
N TRP A 65 -2.82 5.30 10.13
CA TRP A 65 -1.53 5.47 9.50
C TRP A 65 -1.46 4.67 8.20
N ILE A 66 -0.87 5.28 7.19
CA ILE A 66 -0.46 4.59 5.96
C ILE A 66 1.02 4.28 6.12
N ARG A 67 1.38 3.00 6.18
CA ARG A 67 2.76 2.54 6.40
C ARG A 67 3.58 2.37 5.12
N ILE A 68 2.95 2.60 3.98
CA ILE A 68 3.51 2.42 2.65
C ILE A 68 3.40 3.71 1.85
N PHE A 69 4.35 3.92 0.94
CA PHE A 69 4.37 5.09 0.08
C PHE A 69 4.68 4.66 -1.36
N PRO A 70 3.93 5.16 -2.36
CA PRO A 70 4.17 4.80 -3.76
C PRO A 70 5.32 5.63 -4.32
N ASP A 71 6.52 5.09 -4.27
CA ASP A 71 7.77 5.74 -4.64
C ASP A 71 8.34 5.28 -5.98
N LYS A 72 7.86 4.16 -6.53
CA LYS A 72 8.39 3.58 -7.76
C LYS A 72 7.55 3.95 -8.99
N PRO A 73 8.12 4.55 -10.05
CA PRO A 73 7.38 4.94 -11.23
C PRO A 73 7.19 3.75 -12.15
N ILE A 74 5.97 3.60 -12.68
CA ILE A 74 5.64 2.63 -13.71
C ILE A 74 5.47 3.36 -15.03
N SER A 75 6.30 2.97 -16.01
CA SER A 75 6.22 3.50 -17.36
C SER A 75 5.31 2.67 -18.24
N LYS A 76 4.50 3.34 -19.09
CA LYS A 76 3.71 2.71 -20.15
C LYS A 76 4.13 3.31 -21.49
N LYS A 77 4.13 2.50 -22.56
CA LYS A 77 4.17 3.04 -23.91
C LYS A 77 2.76 3.51 -24.30
N PRO A 78 2.64 4.54 -25.16
CA PRO A 78 1.36 4.90 -25.75
C PRO A 78 0.68 3.68 -26.39
N ALA A 79 -0.64 3.73 -26.53
CA ALA A 79 -1.34 2.74 -27.35
C ALA A 79 -0.88 2.85 -28.82
N GLU A 80 -1.04 1.78 -29.59
CA GLU A 80 -0.87 1.77 -31.06
C GLU A 80 0.55 2.03 -31.59
N VAL A 81 1.57 2.14 -30.72
CA VAL A 81 2.97 2.25 -31.14
C VAL A 81 3.70 0.91 -31.15
N ARG A 82 4.64 0.75 -32.08
CA ARG A 82 5.49 -0.44 -32.19
C ARG A 82 6.47 -0.56 -31.01
N MET A 83 7.03 -1.77 -30.86
CA MET A 83 8.16 -2.02 -29.95
C MET A 83 9.43 -1.31 -30.45
N GLY A 84 10.42 -1.07 -29.57
CA GLY A 84 11.59 -0.23 -29.88
C GLY A 84 11.46 1.25 -29.45
N SER A 85 12.29 2.15 -30.00
CA SER A 85 12.25 3.61 -29.73
C SER A 85 12.34 4.04 -28.26
N GLY A 86 12.96 3.21 -27.43
CA GLY A 86 13.22 3.50 -26.02
C GLY A 86 12.03 3.24 -25.08
N LYS A 87 12.19 3.72 -23.84
CA LYS A 87 11.27 3.44 -22.74
C LYS A 87 10.16 4.49 -22.67
N GLY A 88 8.92 4.04 -22.45
CA GLY A 88 7.75 4.89 -22.29
C GLY A 88 7.82 5.90 -21.12
N ASN A 89 6.80 6.74 -21.02
CA ASN A 89 6.71 7.76 -19.98
C ASN A 89 6.18 7.16 -18.67
N PRO A 90 6.64 7.63 -17.49
CA PRO A 90 6.02 7.29 -16.21
C PRO A 90 4.56 7.75 -16.17
N GLU A 91 3.63 6.82 -15.92
CA GLU A 91 2.19 7.07 -15.88
C GLU A 91 1.67 7.15 -14.45
N TYR A 92 2.16 6.26 -13.58
CA TYR A 92 1.69 6.18 -12.20
C TYR A 92 2.78 5.64 -11.27
N TRP A 93 2.53 5.78 -9.98
CA TRP A 93 3.44 5.37 -8.91
C TRP A 93 2.88 4.17 -8.16
N VAL A 94 3.79 3.28 -7.78
CA VAL A 94 3.46 2.07 -7.01
C VAL A 94 4.37 1.92 -5.80
N ALA A 95 3.82 1.33 -4.74
CA ALA A 95 4.59 0.76 -3.64
C ALA A 95 4.83 -0.73 -3.93
N GLU A 96 6.08 -1.18 -3.80
CA GLU A 96 6.40 -2.61 -3.89
C GLU A 96 6.18 -3.29 -2.54
N ILE A 97 5.27 -4.26 -2.51
CA ILE A 97 4.85 -4.93 -1.28
C ILE A 97 5.42 -6.35 -1.26
N LYS A 98 6.08 -6.68 -0.15
CA LYS A 98 6.52 -8.03 0.18
C LYS A 98 5.57 -8.66 1.21
N PRO A 99 5.44 -9.99 1.21
CA PRO A 99 4.74 -10.71 2.27
C PRO A 99 5.29 -10.34 3.64
N GLY A 100 4.40 -10.14 4.60
CA GLY A 100 4.71 -9.73 5.96
C GLY A 100 4.73 -8.22 6.20
N LYS A 101 4.61 -7.38 5.16
CA LYS A 101 4.61 -5.92 5.33
C LYS A 101 3.28 -5.44 5.93
N VAL A 102 3.33 -4.61 6.97
CA VAL A 102 2.15 -3.89 7.49
C VAL A 102 1.90 -2.69 6.57
N LEU A 103 0.67 -2.58 6.05
CA LEU A 103 0.25 -1.60 5.07
C LEU A 103 -0.43 -0.39 5.72
N TYR A 104 -1.27 -0.66 6.71
CA TYR A 104 -2.04 0.34 7.45
C TYR A 104 -2.06 -0.01 8.92
N GLU A 105 -2.23 1.01 9.73
CA GLU A 105 -2.46 0.87 11.17
C GLU A 105 -3.62 1.75 11.60
N MET A 106 -4.29 1.35 12.68
CA MET A 106 -5.42 2.04 13.25
C MET A 106 -5.35 2.03 14.77
N ASP A 107 -5.84 3.10 15.38
CA ASP A 107 -5.85 3.32 16.83
C ASP A 107 -7.09 4.13 17.25
N GLY A 108 -7.47 4.02 18.52
CA GLY A 108 -8.59 4.76 19.10
C GLY A 108 -9.96 4.28 18.63
N VAL A 109 -10.09 3.00 18.31
CA VAL A 109 -11.36 2.33 17.98
C VAL A 109 -11.43 0.94 18.63
N ASN A 110 -12.63 0.41 18.84
CA ASN A 110 -12.79 -0.97 19.31
C ASN A 110 -12.32 -1.97 18.22
N GLU A 111 -11.77 -3.11 18.63
CA GLU A 111 -11.32 -4.19 17.76
C GLU A 111 -12.38 -4.64 16.76
N GLY A 112 -13.66 -4.78 17.18
CA GLY A 112 -14.74 -5.19 16.28
C GLY A 112 -14.89 -4.23 15.09
N LEU A 113 -14.92 -2.93 15.38
CA LEU A 113 -14.99 -1.88 14.36
C LEU A 113 -13.72 -1.84 13.49
N ALA A 114 -12.55 -2.05 14.08
CA ALA A 114 -11.29 -2.10 13.36
C ALA A 114 -11.25 -3.27 12.37
N ARG A 115 -11.68 -4.46 12.77
CA ARG A 115 -11.73 -5.67 11.91
C ARG A 115 -12.61 -5.45 10.70
N GLU A 116 -13.80 -4.88 10.88
CA GLU A 116 -14.70 -4.55 9.78
C GLU A 116 -14.10 -3.50 8.84
N ALA A 117 -13.53 -2.41 9.40
CA ALA A 117 -12.90 -1.37 8.61
C ALA A 117 -11.74 -1.93 7.75
N PHE A 118 -10.93 -2.81 8.32
CA PHE A 118 -9.83 -3.47 7.63
C PHE A 118 -10.29 -4.50 6.60
N SER A 119 -11.41 -5.19 6.83
CA SER A 119 -12.03 -6.07 5.83
C SER A 119 -12.46 -5.28 4.59
N LEU A 120 -13.11 -4.12 4.78
CA LEU A 120 -13.47 -3.22 3.69
C LEU A 120 -12.24 -2.66 2.96
N ALA A 121 -11.16 -2.38 3.69
CA ALA A 121 -9.90 -1.94 3.12
C ALA A 121 -9.26 -3.04 2.27
N ALA A 122 -9.22 -4.27 2.78
CA ALA A 122 -8.66 -5.43 2.11
C ALA A 122 -9.33 -5.68 0.76
N ALA A 123 -10.66 -5.52 0.68
CA ALA A 123 -11.42 -5.65 -0.57
C ALA A 123 -11.03 -4.60 -1.64
N LYS A 124 -10.32 -3.52 -1.30
CA LYS A 124 -9.80 -2.53 -2.26
C LYS A 124 -8.38 -2.84 -2.74
N LEU A 125 -7.74 -3.85 -2.17
CA LEU A 125 -6.35 -4.19 -2.47
C LEU A 125 -6.28 -5.45 -3.34
N PRO A 126 -5.38 -5.50 -4.35
CA PRO A 126 -5.18 -6.65 -5.22
C PRO A 126 -4.31 -7.74 -4.60
N ILE A 127 -4.12 -7.75 -3.27
CA ILE A 127 -3.28 -8.73 -2.56
C ILE A 127 -3.98 -9.23 -1.31
N PRO A 128 -3.80 -10.52 -0.94
CA PRO A 128 -4.33 -11.04 0.30
C PRO A 128 -3.67 -10.37 1.50
N THR A 129 -4.49 -10.05 2.50
CA THR A 129 -4.08 -9.37 3.72
C THR A 129 -4.72 -10.04 4.94
N VAL A 130 -4.15 -9.80 6.11
CA VAL A 130 -4.62 -10.32 7.39
C VAL A 130 -4.61 -9.20 8.42
N PHE A 131 -5.61 -9.22 9.29
CA PHE A 131 -5.69 -8.36 10.45
C PHE A 131 -4.67 -8.81 11.50
N VAL A 132 -3.96 -7.87 12.09
CA VAL A 132 -2.99 -8.13 13.16
C VAL A 132 -3.21 -7.16 14.31
N THR A 133 -3.07 -7.63 15.53
CA THR A 133 -3.02 -6.81 16.74
C THR A 133 -1.56 -6.50 17.08
N ARG A 134 -1.33 -5.40 17.77
CA ARG A 134 -0.02 -5.08 18.34
C ARG A 134 0.24 -6.06 19.48
N MET A 135 1.19 -6.98 19.29
CA MET A 135 1.71 -7.76 20.40
C MET A 135 2.59 -6.83 21.25
N ALA A 136 2.23 -6.66 22.51
CA ALA A 136 3.13 -6.09 23.50
C ALA A 136 4.37 -6.99 23.56
N GLY A 137 5.51 -6.41 23.23
CA GLY A 137 6.81 -7.05 23.45
C GLY A 137 7.31 -6.67 24.83
#